data_AF-A0A919FBQ1-F1
#
_entry.id   AF-A0A919FBQ1-F1
#
_cell.length_a   1.000
_cell.length_b   1.000
_cell.length_c   1.000
_cell.angle_alpha   90.00
_cell.angle_beta   90.00
_cell.angle_gamma   90.00
#
_symmetry.space_group_name_H-M   'P 1'
#
loop_
_entity.id
_entity.type
_entity.pdbx_description
1 polymer ?
#
loop_
_entity_poly.entity_id
_entity_poly.type
_entity_poly.pdbx_seq_one_letter_code
_entity_poly.pdbx_strand_id
1 'polypeptide(L)' 'MLHQMRAEYGSGGPSAGVKIWHMVREGEQTAMCGREIDPGAAAKEPTDWGSTAELCCHTCGAVFLREAPYLPAEHQ' A
#
# COMPACT_ATOMS: atom_id res chain seq x y z
N MET A 1 -4.98 -0.59 -13.98
CA MET A 1 -3.90 -1.33 -13.29
C MET A 1 -4.42 -1.64 -11.90
N LEU A 2 -4.32 -2.88 -11.44
CA LEU A 2 -4.77 -3.26 -10.10
C LEU A 2 -3.62 -3.05 -9.11
N HIS A 3 -3.89 -2.36 -8.02
CA HIS A 3 -2.96 -2.15 -6.91
C HIS A 3 -3.46 -2.94 -5.70
N GLN A 4 -2.58 -3.21 -4.75
CA GLN A 4 -2.92 -3.86 -3.48
C GLN A 4 -2.12 -3.22 -2.34
N MET A 5 -2.75 -3.08 -1.18
CA MET A 5 -2.05 -2.72 0.04
C MET A 5 -1.38 -3.96 0.64
N ARG A 6 -0.09 -3.87 0.99
CA ARG A 6 0.66 -4.95 1.62
C ARG A 6 1.35 -4.49 2.90
N ALA A 7 1.34 -5.33 3.93
CA ALA A 7 1.93 -5.02 5.22
C ALA A 7 3.46 -5.12 5.20
N GLU A 8 4.14 -4.10 5.76
CA GLU A 8 5.45 -4.27 6.37
C GLU A 8 5.23 -4.55 7.86
N TYR A 9 5.77 -5.67 8.33
CA TYR A 9 5.74 -6.02 9.74
C TYR A 9 6.90 -5.39 10.53
N GLY A 10 6.72 -5.31 11.86
CA GLY A 10 7.82 -5.02 12.77
C GLY A 10 8.91 -6.11 12.77
N SER A 11 9.98 -5.90 13.54
CA SER A 11 11.13 -6.82 13.61
C SER A 11 10.81 -8.25 14.05
N GLY A 12 9.64 -8.50 14.64
CA GLY A 12 9.14 -9.84 14.98
C GLY A 12 8.25 -10.48 13.91
N GLY A 13 8.23 -9.95 12.69
CA GLY A 13 7.37 -10.45 11.62
C GLY A 13 5.88 -10.28 11.94
N PRO A 14 4.98 -11.14 11.43
CA PRO A 14 3.54 -11.01 11.64
C PRO A 14 3.11 -10.84 13.10
N SER A 15 3.82 -11.49 14.03
CA SER A 15 3.55 -11.40 15.48
C SER A 15 3.83 -10.03 16.09
N ALA A 16 4.68 -9.22 15.45
CA ALA A 16 4.95 -7.84 15.85
C ALA A 16 3.89 -6.85 15.34
N GLY A 17 2.91 -7.32 14.57
CA GLY A 17 1.88 -6.49 13.96
C GLY A 17 2.38 -5.69 12.76
N VAL A 18 1.42 -5.07 12.08
CA VAL A 18 1.70 -4.22 10.92
C VAL A 18 2.32 -2.92 11.40
N LYS A 19 3.50 -2.60 10.88
CA LYS A 19 4.19 -1.34 11.16
C LYS A 19 3.76 -0.25 10.19
N ILE A 20 3.65 -0.59 8.91
CA ILE A 20 3.25 0.34 7.86
C ILE A 20 2.65 -0.43 6.68
N TRP A 21 1.63 0.16 6.06
CA TRP A 21 1.02 -0.32 4.83
C TRP A 21 1.70 0.30 3.62
N HIS A 22 2.02 -0.53 2.63
CA HIS A 22 2.62 -0.13 1.36
C HIS A 22 1.66 -0.39 0.20
N MET A 23 1.71 0.45 -0.83
CA MET A 23 1.02 0.17 -2.09
C MET A 23 1.95 -0.63 -3.00
N VAL A 24 1.44 -1.71 -3.57
CA VAL A 24 2.16 -2.62 -4.46
C VAL A 24 1.31 -2.82 -5.72
N ARG A 25 1.96 -2.89 -6.89
CA ARG A 25 1.25 -3.27 -8.13
C ARG A 25 0.95 -4.76 -8.08
N GLU A 26 -0.24 -5.16 -8.54
CA GLU A 26 -0.64 -6.57 -8.50
C GLU A 26 0.41 -7.47 -9.17
N GLY A 27 0.83 -8.53 -8.46
CA GLY A 27 1.86 -9.46 -8.92
C GLY A 27 3.31 -9.05 -8.62
N GLU A 28 3.56 -7.84 -8.13
CA GLU A 28 4.89 -7.42 -7.68
C GLU A 28 5.11 -7.71 -6.19
N GLN A 29 6.38 -7.91 -5.81
CA GLN A 29 6.81 -8.02 -4.41
C GLN A 29 7.55 -6.76 -3.93
N THR A 30 7.62 -5.75 -4.79
CA THR A 30 8.29 -4.48 -4.50
C THR A 30 7.23 -3.39 -4.43
N ALA A 31 7.13 -2.75 -3.26
CA ALA A 31 6.28 -1.59 -3.08
C ALA A 31 6.69 -0.46 -4.01
N MET A 32 5.75 0.46 -4.28
CA MET A 32 5.98 1.62 -5.15
C MET A 32 7.06 2.57 -4.61
N CYS A 33 7.43 2.48 -3.33
CA CYS A 33 8.57 3.20 -2.73
C CYS A 33 9.92 2.48 -2.89
N GLY A 34 9.96 1.31 -3.52
CA GLY A 34 11.15 0.47 -3.73
C GLY A 34 11.42 -0.55 -2.62
N ARG A 35 10.54 -0.65 -1.61
CA ARG A 35 10.71 -1.62 -0.51
C ARG A 35 10.25 -3.02 -0.92
N GLU A 36 11.07 -4.03 -0.66
CA GLU A 36 10.66 -5.42 -0.77
C GLU A 36 9.65 -5.79 0.32
N ILE A 37 8.62 -6.52 -0.07
CA ILE A 37 7.52 -6.94 0.78
C ILE A 37 7.49 -8.46 0.84
N ASP A 38 7.22 -8.98 2.03
CA ASP A 38 7.06 -10.41 2.24
C ASP A 38 5.89 -10.96 1.38
N PRO A 39 6.10 -12.06 0.63
CA PRO A 39 5.07 -12.64 -0.23
C PRO A 39 3.85 -13.18 0.54
N GLY A 40 4.01 -13.50 1.82
CA GLY A 40 2.94 -13.86 2.75
C GLY A 40 2.40 -12.70 3.59
N ALA A 41 2.87 -11.47 3.37
CA ALA A 41 2.35 -10.30 4.08
C ALA A 41 0.84 -10.13 3.88
N ALA A 42 0.16 -9.71 4.94
CA ALA A 42 -1.25 -9.38 4.89
C ALA A 42 -1.55 -8.37 3.77
N ALA A 43 -2.69 -8.58 3.12
CA ALA A 43 -3.17 -7.77 2.02
C ALA A 43 -4.47 -7.04 2.39
N LYS A 44 -4.66 -5.87 1.79
CA LYS A 44 -5.87 -5.04 1.87
C LYS A 44 -6.20 -4.43 0.52
N GLU A 45 -7.44 -3.98 0.36
CA GLU A 45 -7.88 -3.28 -0.85
C GLU A 45 -7.27 -1.87 -0.91
N PRO A 46 -6.91 -1.34 -2.08
CA PRO A 46 -6.41 0.04 -2.22
C PRO A 46 -7.37 1.09 -1.65
N THR A 47 -8.67 0.81 -1.66
CA THR A 47 -9.70 1.68 -1.09
C THR A 47 -9.63 1.82 0.43
N ASP A 48 -8.92 0.90 1.13
CA ASP A 48 -8.69 1.00 2.57
C ASP A 48 -7.58 2.02 2.93
N TRP A 49 -6.91 2.61 1.93
CA TRP A 49 -5.77 3.51 2.16
C TRP A 49 -6.18 4.73 2.99
N GLY A 50 -5.50 4.94 4.12
CA GLY A 50 -5.84 6.01 5.08
C GLY A 50 -7.01 5.69 6.02
N SER A 51 -7.70 4.56 5.83
CA SER A 51 -8.75 4.05 6.72
C SER A 51 -8.25 2.95 7.67
N THR A 52 -6.94 2.68 7.67
CA THR A 52 -6.28 1.72 8.58
C THR A 52 -5.91 2.39 9.90
N ALA A 53 -5.85 1.60 10.97
CA ALA A 53 -5.33 2.08 12.25
C ALA A 53 -3.81 2.33 12.19
N GLU A 54 -3.11 1.57 11.35
CA GLU A 54 -1.67 1.70 11.15
C GLU A 54 -1.32 2.73 10.07
N LEU A 55 -0.04 3.14 10.07
CA LEU A 55 0.47 4.11 9.12
C LEU A 55 0.44 3.59 7.68
N CYS A 56 0.22 4.49 6.74
CA CYS A 56 0.37 4.24 5.31
C CYS A 56 1.64 4.94 4.79
N CYS A 57 2.39 4.29 3.90
CA CYS A 57 3.62 4.85 3.34
C CYS A 57 3.32 6.07 2.45
N HIS A 58 3.72 7.25 2.93
CA HIS A 58 3.48 8.52 2.23
C HIS A 58 3.97 8.51 0.76
N THR A 59 5.16 7.97 0.51
CA THR A 59 5.72 7.86 -0.86
C THR A 59 4.86 6.97 -1.75
N CYS A 60 4.43 5.80 -1.26
CA CYS A 60 3.55 4.91 -2.00
C CYS A 60 2.23 5.60 -2.36
N GLY A 61 1.61 6.30 -1.40
CA GLY A 61 0.38 7.07 -1.63
C GLY A 61 0.55 8.15 -2.70
N ALA A 62 1.66 8.90 -2.65
CA ALA A 62 1.95 9.94 -3.65
C ALA A 62 2.17 9.38 -5.06
N VAL A 63 2.83 8.21 -5.21
CA VAL A 63 3.00 7.59 -6.54
C VAL A 63 1.66 7.02 -7.02
N PHE A 64 0.91 6.34 -6.16
CA PHE A 64 -0.41 5.79 -6.48
C PHE A 64 -1.38 6.87 -6.99
N LEU A 65 -1.47 8.01 -6.30
CA LEU A 65 -2.32 9.13 -6.72
C LEU A 65 -1.88 9.76 -8.06
N ARG A 66 -0.60 9.66 -8.43
CA ARG A 66 -0.11 10.12 -9.75
C ARG A 66 -0.41 9.12 -10.87
N GLU A 67 -0.58 7.84 -10.54
CA GLU A 67 -0.98 6.80 -11.50
C GLU A 67 -2.51 6.73 -11.67
N ALA A 68 -3.27 7.19 -10.67
CA ALA A 68 -4.71 7.29 -10.77
C ALA A 68 -5.08 8.24 -11.94
N PRO A 69 -5.99 7.83 -12.83
CA PRO A 69 -6.45 8.73 -13.88
C PRO A 69 -7.09 9.95 -13.24
N TYR A 70 -6.77 11.14 -13.74
CA TYR A 70 -7.54 12.34 -13.40
C TYR A 70 -8.96 12.15 -13.93
N LEU A 71 -9.95 12.01 -13.02
CA LEU A 71 -11.37 11.93 -13.35
C LEU A 71 -12.02 13.29 -13.06
N PRO A 72 -12.29 14.11 -14.09
CA PRO A 72 -12.83 15.46 -13.90
C PRO A 72 -14.15 15.51 -13.11
N ALA A 73 -14.93 14.43 -13.15
CA ALA A 73 -16.23 14.32 -12.52
C ALA A 73 -16.19 14.17 -10.99
N GLU A 74 -15.04 13.79 -10.40
CA GLU A 74 -14.90 13.59 -8.94
C GLU A 74 -14.59 14.89 -8.18
N HIS A 75 -14.44 16.01 -8.89
CA HIS A 75 -14.01 17.30 -8.36
C HIS A 75 -15.00 18.44 -8.63
N GLN A 76 -16.28 18.11 -8.85
CA GLN A 76 -17.34 19.08 -9.11
C GLN A 76 -18.00 19.60 -7.83
#